data_AF-A0A285UB03-F1
#
_entry.id   AF-A0A285UB03-F1
#
_cell.length_a   1.000
_cell.length_b   1.000
_cell.length_c   1.000
_cell.angle_alpha   90.00
_cell.angle_beta   90.00
_cell.angle_gamma   90.00
#
_symmetry.space_group_name_H-M   'P 1'
#
loop_
_entity.id
_entity.type
_entity.pdbx_description
1 polymer ?
#
loop_
_entity_poly.entity_id
_entity_poly.type
_entity_poly.pdbx_seq_one_letter_code
_entity_poly.pdbx_strand_id
1 'polypeptide(L)'
;MLFRLATAPDRLGWSPDMFWKSTAVELEMALEGLAGKFGTQPFISREEVRRIAASFGKRRSLKENPAAQVWGESRNQNDPS
;
A
#
# COMPACT_ATOMS: atom_id res chain seq x y z
N MET A 1 -27.01 0.47 4.35
CA MET A 1 -26.00 1.23 3.57
C MET A 1 -24.92 0.31 2.99
N LEU A 2 -24.36 -0.64 3.76
CA LEU A 2 -23.39 -1.64 3.29
C LEU A 2 -23.83 -2.45 2.05
N PHE A 3 -25.10 -2.86 1.98
CA PHE A 3 -25.61 -3.65 0.85
C PHE A 3 -25.46 -2.95 -0.51
N ARG A 4 -25.51 -1.61 -0.55
CA ARG A 4 -25.28 -0.82 -1.78
C ARG A 4 -23.80 -0.71 -2.15
N LEU A 5 -22.90 -0.75 -1.17
CA LEU A 5 -21.45 -0.77 -1.42
C LEU A 5 -21.00 -2.14 -1.93
N ALA A 6 -21.61 -3.22 -1.40
CA ALA A 6 -21.36 -4.58 -1.86
C ALA A 6 -21.82 -4.81 -3.32
N THR A 7 -22.87 -4.10 -3.77
CA THR A 7 -23.41 -4.21 -5.13
C THR A 7 -22.94 -3.12 -6.10
N ALA A 8 -22.20 -2.12 -5.62
CA ALA A 8 -21.58 -1.06 -6.43
C ALA A 8 -20.23 -0.60 -5.81
N PRO A 9 -19.22 -1.49 -5.78
CA PRO A 9 -17.91 -1.22 -5.19
C PRO A 9 -17.10 -0.19 -5.99
N ASP A 10 -17.53 0.14 -7.21
CA ASP A 10 -16.94 1.18 -8.07
C ASP A 10 -16.84 2.55 -7.38
N ARG A 11 -17.72 2.83 -6.41
CA ARG A 11 -17.66 4.07 -5.61
C ARG A 11 -16.44 4.14 -4.69
N LEU A 12 -15.85 3.00 -4.34
CA LEU A 12 -14.57 2.90 -3.63
C LEU A 12 -13.39 2.70 -4.60
N GLY A 13 -13.66 2.61 -5.92
CA GLY A 13 -12.67 2.20 -6.92
C GLY A 13 -12.24 0.73 -6.78
N TRP A 14 -13.03 -0.09 -6.08
CA TRP A 14 -12.71 -1.49 -5.80
C TRP A 14 -13.47 -2.42 -6.73
N SER A 15 -12.84 -3.54 -7.09
CA SER A 15 -13.56 -4.65 -7.72
C SER A 15 -14.44 -5.37 -6.69
N PRO A 16 -15.50 -6.10 -7.10
CA PRO A 16 -16.31 -6.90 -6.18
C PRO A 16 -15.48 -7.90 -5.37
N ASP A 17 -14.49 -8.53 -5.98
CA ASP A 17 -13.58 -9.46 -5.31
C ASP A 17 -12.77 -8.77 -4.20
N MET A 18 -12.27 -7.55 -4.46
CA MET A 18 -11.55 -6.76 -3.48
C MET A 18 -12.44 -6.35 -2.29
N PHE A 19 -13.70 -6.01 -2.53
CA PHE A 19 -14.66 -5.73 -1.46
C PHE A 19 -14.85 -6.93 -0.53
N TRP A 20 -15.08 -8.13 -1.08
CA TRP A 20 -15.32 -9.33 -0.27
C TRP A 20 -14.09 -9.87 0.45
N LYS A 21 -12.88 -9.56 -0.06
CA LYS A 21 -11.61 -9.91 0.59
C LYS A 21 -11.13 -8.88 1.61
N SER A 22 -11.70 -7.67 1.60
CA SER A 22 -11.30 -6.62 2.53
C SER A 22 -11.68 -6.96 3.97
N THR A 23 -10.81 -6.60 4.89
CA THR A 23 -11.08 -6.65 6.32
C THR A 23 -11.98 -5.50 6.74
N ALA A 24 -12.65 -5.62 7.89
CA ALA A 24 -13.50 -4.56 8.43
C ALA A 24 -12.74 -3.23 8.60
N VAL A 25 -11.46 -3.29 9.00
CA VAL A 25 -10.59 -2.12 9.20
C VAL A 25 -10.27 -1.43 7.87
N GLU A 26 -9.97 -2.20 6.81
CA GLU A 26 -9.73 -1.64 5.47
C GLU A 26 -10.98 -0.99 4.90
N LEU A 27 -12.15 -1.59 5.11
CA LEU A 27 -13.43 -1.00 4.69
C LEU A 27 -13.71 0.31 5.44
N GLU A 28 -13.49 0.36 6.76
CA GLU A 28 -13.65 1.58 7.55
C GLU A 28 -12.75 2.71 7.04
N MET A 29 -11.46 2.44 6.82
CA MET A 29 -10.53 3.43 6.27
C MET A 29 -10.94 3.91 4.87
N ALA A 30 -11.41 3.01 4.00
CA ALA A 30 -11.89 3.37 2.67
C ALA A 30 -13.14 4.27 2.73
N LEU A 31 -14.04 4.01 3.68
CA LEU A 31 -15.23 4.84 3.91
C LEU A 31 -14.88 6.21 4.51
N GLU A 32 -13.92 6.29 5.42
CA GLU A 32 -13.39 7.55 5.96
C GLU A 32 -12.76 8.40 4.85
N GLY A 33 -11.99 7.76 3.97
CA GLY A 33 -11.42 8.39 2.78
C GLY A 33 -12.48 8.91 1.81
N LEU A 34 -13.51 8.11 1.54
CA LEU A 34 -14.62 8.50 0.66
C LEU A 34 -15.47 9.63 1.26
N ALA A 35 -15.67 9.65 2.58
CA ALA A 35 -16.43 10.68 3.28
C ALA A 35 -15.70 12.04 3.34
N GLY A 36 -14.47 12.14 2.81
CA GLY A 36 -13.65 13.35 2.91
C GLY A 36 -13.23 13.65 4.35
N LYS A 37 -13.38 12.69 5.28
CA LYS A 37 -13.00 12.81 6.69
C LYS A 37 -11.55 12.44 6.92
N PHE A 38 -10.68 12.64 5.92
CA PHE A 38 -9.29 12.92 6.24
C PHE A 38 -9.28 14.28 6.95
N GLY A 39 -9.49 14.25 8.27
CA GLY A 39 -9.01 15.31 9.12
C GLY A 39 -7.58 15.60 8.69
N THR A 40 -7.30 16.87 8.43
CA THR A 40 -6.03 17.43 7.95
C THR A 40 -4.92 16.43 8.13
N GLN A 41 -4.40 15.84 7.03
CA GLN A 41 -3.26 14.94 7.09
C GLN A 41 -2.29 15.52 8.12
N PRO A 42 -1.91 14.80 9.19
CA PRO A 42 -1.07 15.39 10.21
C PRO A 42 0.11 16.00 9.49
N PHE A 43 0.37 17.29 9.73
CA PHE A 43 1.53 17.95 9.15
C PHE A 43 2.75 17.33 9.81
N ILE A 44 3.19 16.19 9.27
CA ILE A 44 4.36 15.48 9.75
C ILE A 44 5.55 16.25 9.19
N SER A 45 6.20 17.03 10.04
CA SER A 45 7.40 17.76 9.67
C SER A 45 8.51 16.78 9.29
N ARG A 46 9.45 17.21 8.42
CA ARG A 46 10.63 16.41 8.08
C ARG A 46 11.43 15.96 9.31
N GLU A 47 11.38 16.75 10.38
CA GLU A 47 12.05 16.45 11.64
C GLU A 47 11.31 15.34 12.42
N GLU A 48 9.97 15.36 12.41
CA GLU A 48 9.13 14.27 12.92
C GLU A 48 9.46 12.95 12.23
N VAL A 49 9.57 12.97 10.88
CA VAL A 49 9.94 11.79 10.09
C VAL A 49 11.33 11.28 10.48
N ARG A 50 12.31 12.17 10.70
CA ARG A 50 13.67 11.79 11.13
C ARG A 50 13.67 11.13 12.50
N ARG A 51 12.92 11.68 13.47
CA ARG A 51 12.80 11.09 14.81
C ARG A 51 12.19 9.70 14.77
N ILE A 52 11.11 9.53 14.01
CA ILE A 52 10.45 8.24 13.80
C ILE A 52 11.42 7.26 13.12
N ALA A 53 12.09 7.67 12.05
CA ALA A 53 13.08 6.82 11.37
C ALA A 53 14.24 6.40 12.30
N ALA A 54 14.69 7.30 13.18
CA ALA A 54 15.70 7.01 14.18
C ALA A 54 15.20 6.03 15.26
N SER A 55 13.92 6.10 15.66
CA SER A 55 13.34 5.20 16.66
C SER A 55 13.14 3.77 16.16
N PHE A 56 12.93 3.58 14.85
CA PHE A 56 12.66 2.25 14.27
C PHE A 56 13.91 1.44 13.90
N GLY A 57 15.12 1.98 14.10
CA GLY A 57 16.39 1.29 13.81
C GLY A 57 16.58 0.97 12.31
N LYS A 58 17.78 0.51 11.93
CA LYS A 58 18.03 0.05 10.55
C LYS A 58 17.46 -1.36 10.37
N ARG A 59 16.33 -1.46 9.67
CA ARG A 59 15.84 -2.76 9.16
C ARG A 59 16.80 -3.24 8.06
N ARG A 60 17.24 -4.51 8.13
CA ARG A 60 18.08 -5.12 7.09
C ARG A 60 17.42 -4.96 5.73
N SER A 61 18.15 -4.41 4.78
CA SER A 61 17.65 -4.25 3.42
C SER A 61 17.54 -5.62 2.76
N LEU A 62 16.49 -5.84 1.96
CA LEU A 62 16.41 -7.03 1.10
C LEU A 62 17.59 -7.08 0.12
N LYS A 63 18.18 -5.93 -0.23
CA LYS A 63 19.41 -5.86 -1.05
C LYS A 63 20.65 -6.41 -0.35
N GLU A 64 20.66 -6.41 0.98
CA GLU A 64 21.78 -6.94 1.80
C GLU A 64 21.59 -8.43 2.11
N ASN A 65 20.45 -9.02 1.75
CA ASN A 65 20.18 -10.43 1.98
C ASN A 65 20.77 -11.25 0.81
N PRO A 66 21.78 -12.11 1.04
CA PRO A 66 22.38 -12.92 -0.01
C PRO A 66 21.42 -13.96 -0.62
N ALA A 67 20.28 -14.22 0.02
CA ALA A 67 19.22 -15.08 -0.49
C ALA A 67 18.08 -14.31 -1.20
N ALA A 68 18.17 -12.98 -1.34
CA ALA A 68 17.13 -12.21 -2.01
C ALA A 68 17.22 -12.39 -3.53
N GLN A 69 16.14 -12.90 -4.12
CA GLN A 69 16.02 -13.04 -5.56
C GLN A 69 15.35 -11.79 -6.15
N VAL A 70 16.09 -11.03 -6.97
CA VAL A 70 15.55 -9.91 -7.72
C VAL A 70 14.86 -10.44 -8.97
N TRP A 71 13.53 -10.42 -8.99
CA TRP A 71 12.74 -10.76 -10.17
C TRP A 71 12.62 -9.52 -11.05
N GLY A 72 13.28 -9.52 -12.22
CA GLY A 72 13.13 -8.43 -13.19
C GLY A 72 14.34 -8.10 -14.08
N GLU A 73 15.53 -8.66 -13.85
CA GLU A 73 16.60 -8.57 -14.85
C GLU A 73 16.35 -9.60 -15.95
N SER A 74 15.61 -9.18 -16.98
CA SER A 74 15.55 -9.89 -18.25
C SER A 74 16.97 -9.97 -18.80
N ARG A 75 17.58 -11.16 -18.73
CA ARG A 75 18.72 -11.53 -19.55
C ARG A 75 18.36 -11.24 -21.01
N ASN A 76 18.96 -10.22 -21.60
CA ASN A 76 19.17 -10.21 -23.05
C ASN A 76 20.24 -11.28 -23.33
N GLN A 77 19.79 -12.53 -23.36
CA GLN A 77 20.46 -13.61 -24.07
C GLN A 77 19.81 -13.66 -25.46
N ASN A 78 20.69 -13.62 -26.47
CA ASN A 78 20.48 -13.82 -27.90
C ASN A 78 20.23 -12.53 -28.72
N ASP A 79 21.18 -12.14 -29.57
CA ASP A 79 21.20 -12.73 -30.92
C ASP A 79 22.54 -12.51 -31.69
N PRO A 80 22.79 -13.31 -32.76
CA PRO A 80 24.08 -13.59 -33.37
C PRO A 80 24.43 -12.69 -34.57
N SER A 81 25.71 -12.60 -34.90
CA SER A 81 26.28 -12.49 -36.26
C SER A 81 27.76 -12.81 -36.23
#